data_AF-A0A8C6DJZ0-F1
#
_entry.id   AF-A0A8C6DJZ0-F1
#
_cell.length_a   1.000
_cell.length_b   1.000
_cell.length_c   1.000
_cell.angle_alpha   90.00
_cell.angle_beta   90.00
_cell.angle_gamma   90.00
#
_symmetry.space_group_name_H-M   'P 1'
#
loop_
_entity.id
_entity.type
_entity.pdbx_description
1 polymer ?
#
loop_
_entity_poly.entity_id
_entity_poly.type
_entity_poly.pdbx_seq_one_letter_code
_entity_poly.pdbx_strand_id
1 'polypeptide(L)' 'LEDAYRRLTRHRCRMVRRGIAAQPLFTGYCDDGGRM' A
#
# COMPACT_ATOMS: atom_id res chain seq x y z
N LEU A 1 -2.34 -10.05 13.50
CA LEU A 1 -1.35 -9.86 12.40
C LEU A 1 -1.96 -9.14 11.21
N GLU A 2 -3.15 -9.55 10.78
CA GLU A 2 -3.80 -9.05 9.55
C GLU A 2 -4.11 -7.55 9.55
N ASP A 3 -4.50 -6.96 10.70
CA ASP A 3 -4.78 -5.52 10.77
C ASP A 3 -3.52 -4.65 10.58
N ALA A 4 -2.36 -5.13 11.05
CA ALA A 4 -1.08 -4.46 10.80
C ALA A 4 -0.75 -4.47 9.30
N TYR A 5 -0.94 -5.61 8.63
CA TYR A 5 -0.77 -5.72 7.18
C TYR A 5 -1.72 -4.79 6.43
N ARG A 6 -3.00 -4.72 6.81
CA ARG A 6 -3.97 -3.83 6.17
C ARG A 6 -3.56 -2.36 6.26
N ARG A 7 -3.08 -1.92 7.43
CA ARG A 7 -2.60 -0.56 7.66
C ARG A 7 -1.32 -0.25 6.86
N LEU A 8 -0.39 -1.20 6.82
CA LEU A 8 0.86 -1.09 6.06
C LEU A 8 0.60 -1.01 4.56
N THR A 9 -0.30 -1.82 4.00
CA THR A 9 -0.71 -1.77 2.59
C THR A 9 -1.27 -0.40 2.22
N ARG A 10 -2.21 0.13 3.02
CA ARG A 10 -2.78 1.46 2.80
C ARG A 10 -1.73 2.56 2.88
N HIS A 11 -0.80 2.44 3.83
CA HIS A 11 0.29 3.40 3.98
C HIS A 11 1.24 3.38 2.78
N ARG A 12 1.62 2.19 2.31
CA ARG A 12 2.44 2.00 1.10
C ARG A 12 1.78 2.66 -0.11
N CYS A 13 0.49 2.44 -0.32
CA CYS A 13 -0.22 3.05 -1.44
C CYS A 13 -0.27 4.59 -1.33
N ARG A 14 -0.36 5.14 -0.12
CA ARG A 14 -0.25 6.59 0.10
C ARG A 14 1.13 7.14 -0.27
N MET A 15 2.21 6.40 -0.01
CA MET A 15 3.56 6.81 -0.42
C MET A 15 3.71 6.81 -1.95
N VAL A 16 3.29 5.72 -2.61
CA VAL A 16 3.37 5.59 -4.08
C VAL A 16 2.59 6.69 -4.80
N ARG A 17 1.38 7.02 -4.33
CA ARG A 17 0.58 8.13 -4.89
C ARG A 17 1.23 9.49 -4.79
N ARG A 18 2.13 9.67 -3.82
CA ARG A 18 2.89 10.91 -3.64
C ARG A 18 4.19 10.89 -4.45
N GLY A 19 4.39 9.90 -5.31
CA GLY A 19 5.61 9.71 -6.09
C GLY A 19 6.76 9.10 -5.31
N ILE A 20 6.52 8.60 -4.09
CA ILE A 20 7.56 7.96 -3.27
C ILE A 20 7.59 6.46 -3.60
N ALA A 21 8.68 6.00 -4.21
CA ALA A 21 8.87 4.59 -4.51
C ALA A 21 9.01 3.77 -3.22
N ALA A 22 7.99 2.98 -2.90
CA ALA A 22 7.96 2.11 -1.72
C ALA A 22 7.98 0.64 -2.10
N GLN A 23 8.80 -0.15 -1.38
CA GLN A 23 8.94 -1.59 -1.57
C GLN A 23 7.60 -2.33 -1.34
N PRO A 24 7.29 -3.38 -2.12
CA PRO A 24 6.07 -4.16 -1.94
C PRO A 24 6.15 -5.03 -0.67
N LEU A 25 5.06 -5.08 0.09
CA LEU A 25 4.96 -5.88 1.32
C LEU A 25 4.63 -7.35 1.02
N PHE A 26 4.00 -7.61 -0.12
CA PHE A 26 3.64 -8.91 -0.68
C PHE A 26 3.32 -8.73 -2.18
N THR A 27 3.08 -9.81 -2.92
CA THR A 27 2.63 -9.76 -4.32
C THR A 27 1.24 -9.12 -4.41
N GLY A 28 1.20 -7.85 -4.83
CA GLY A 28 -0.04 -7.09 -4.95
C GLY A 28 0.21 -5.67 -5.47
N TYR A 29 -0.84 -5.08 -6.04
CA TYR A 29 -0.79 -3.75 -6.64
C TYR A 29 -1.56 -2.75 -5.78
N CYS A 30 -1.17 -1.48 -5.83
CA CYS A 30 -1.96 -0.42 -5.25
C CYS A 30 -2.98 0.02 -6.29
N ASP A 31 -4.25 -0.14 -5.98
CA ASP A 31 -5.31 0.40 -6.83
C ASP A 31 -5.33 1.93 -6.73
N ASP A 32 -5.39 2.60 -7.87
CA ASP A 32 -5.35 4.05 -8.00
C ASP A 32 -6.53 4.72 -7.27
N GLY A 33 -7.61 3.96 -7.04
CA GLY A 33 -8.86 4.39 -6.40
C GLY A 33 -8.96 4.20 -4.89
N GLY A 34 -7.97 3.61 -4.23
CA GLY A 34 -7.85 3.66 -2.76
C GLY A 34 -8.82 2.73 -2.06
N ARG A 35 -9.27 1.73 -2.80
CA ARG A 35 -9.99 0.57 -2.30
C ARG A 35 -9.09 -0.66 -2.42
N MET A 36 -8.19 -0.75 -1.45
CA MET A 36 -7.76 -1.99 -0.79
C MET A 36 -7.39 -1.64 0.66
#